data_AF-A0A0A5G4T3-F1
#
_entry.id   AF-A0A0A5G4T3-F1
#
_cell.length_a   1.000
_cell.length_b   1.000
_cell.length_c   1.000
_cell.angle_alpha   90.00
_cell.angle_beta   90.00
_cell.angle_gamma   90.00
#
_symmetry.space_group_name_H-M   'P 1'
#
loop_
_entity.id
_entity.type
_entity.pdbx_description
1 polymer ?
#
loop_
_entity_poly.entity_id
_entity_poly.type
_entity_poly.pdbx_seq_one_letter_code
_entity_poly.pdbx_strand_id
1 'polypeptide(L)'
;MLSDKLREALIDQMNYEFYSAHTYIAMASYCSAESYDGFANFFLMQAEEERFHAMKMYNYLHDRGEHAIVAGFEHPNNSFEHVLDAFEKALEHEKEVTKRIYHLSDIAWDEREHATITF
;
A
#
# COMPACT_ATOMS: atom_id res chain seq x y z
N MET A 1 -3.44 23.85 4.11
CA MET A 1 -2.37 23.24 4.92
C MET A 1 -3.01 22.04 5.57
N LEU A 2 -2.38 20.86 5.48
CA LEU A 2 -2.98 19.65 6.02
C LEU A 2 -3.01 19.74 7.55
N SER A 3 -4.05 19.19 8.18
CA SER A 3 -4.03 19.02 9.63
C SER A 3 -2.97 17.98 10.00
N ASP A 4 -2.47 18.01 11.24
CA ASP A 4 -1.53 16.99 11.71
C ASP A 4 -2.12 15.58 11.56
N LYS A 5 -3.42 15.42 11.85
CA LYS A 5 -4.15 14.16 11.71
C LYS A 5 -4.17 13.64 10.27
N LEU A 6 -4.56 14.48 9.31
CA LEU A 6 -4.65 14.06 7.91
C LEU A 6 -3.26 13.85 7.29
N ARG A 7 -2.28 14.69 7.65
CA ARG A 7 -0.88 14.51 7.26
C ARG A 7 -0.34 13.16 7.74
N GLU A 8 -0.54 12.84 9.01
CA GLU A 8 -0.08 11.57 9.59
C GLU A 8 -0.76 10.37 8.93
N ALA A 9 -2.07 10.44 8.67
CA ALA A 9 -2.79 9.38 7.96
C ALA A 9 -2.28 9.17 6.52
N LEU A 10 -1.97 10.25 5.78
CA LEU A 10 -1.36 10.17 4.45
C LEU A 10 0.04 9.54 4.48
N ILE A 11 0.87 9.93 5.46
CA ILE A 11 2.21 9.34 5.64
C ILE A 11 2.09 7.85 6.01
N ASP A 12 1.16 7.49 6.88
CA ASP A 12 0.92 6.11 7.29
C ASP A 12 0.46 5.26 6.10
N GLN A 13 -0.49 5.76 5.28
CA GLN A 13 -0.92 5.06 4.07
C GLN A 13 0.20 4.94 3.04
N MET A 14 0.98 5.99 2.80
CA MET A 14 2.14 5.95 1.89
C MET A 14 3.11 4.83 2.28
N ASN A 15 3.42 4.69 3.57
CA ASN A 15 4.29 3.61 4.04
C ASN A 15 3.61 2.24 3.96
N TYR A 16 2.30 2.17 4.14
CA TYR A 16 1.54 0.94 3.95
C TYR A 16 1.60 0.45 2.51
N GLU A 17 1.55 1.32 1.51
CA GLU A 17 1.72 0.91 0.10
C GLU A 17 3.15 0.39 -0.18
N PHE A 18 4.18 0.99 0.44
CA PHE A 18 5.52 0.39 0.37
C PHE A 18 5.59 -0.99 1.02
N TYR A 19 4.88 -1.20 2.13
CA TYR A 19 4.73 -2.53 2.74
C TYR A 19 3.94 -3.50 1.85
N SER A 20 2.87 -3.05 1.18
CA SER A 20 2.12 -3.82 0.17
C SER A 20 3.05 -4.33 -0.92
N ALA A 21 3.93 -3.46 -1.44
CA ALA A 21 4.92 -3.86 -2.44
C ALA A 21 5.85 -4.99 -1.94
N HIS A 22 6.30 -4.93 -0.69
CA HIS A 22 7.14 -6.00 -0.11
C HIS A 22 6.35 -7.28 0.13
N THR A 23 5.08 -7.18 0.52
CA THR A 23 4.16 -8.31 0.66
C THR A 23 4.00 -9.04 -0.67
N TYR A 24 3.82 -8.30 -1.77
CA TYR A 24 3.72 -8.90 -3.10
C TYR A 24 5.03 -9.50 -3.60
N ILE A 25 6.19 -8.92 -3.26
CA ILE A 25 7.48 -9.57 -3.54
C ILE A 25 7.61 -10.89 -2.80
N ALA A 26 7.15 -10.98 -1.54
CA ALA A 26 7.18 -12.23 -0.79
C ALA A 26 6.29 -13.31 -1.42
N MET A 27 5.09 -12.95 -1.88
CA MET A 27 4.20 -13.85 -2.64
C MET A 27 4.82 -14.28 -3.96
N ALA A 28 5.43 -13.35 -4.71
CA ALA A 28 6.14 -13.67 -5.95
C ALA A 28 7.32 -14.62 -5.72
N SER A 29 8.06 -14.43 -4.62
CA SER A 29 9.19 -15.29 -4.23
C SER A 29 8.71 -16.72 -3.95
N TYR A 30 7.60 -16.87 -3.23
CA TYR A 30 6.97 -18.19 -3.03
C TYR A 30 6.57 -18.83 -4.36
N CYS A 31 5.87 -18.10 -5.23
CA CYS A 31 5.48 -18.62 -6.55
C CYS A 31 6.70 -19.03 -7.39
N SER A 32 7.79 -18.27 -7.32
CA SER A 32 9.04 -18.61 -8.04
C SER A 32 9.68 -19.89 -7.50
N ALA A 33 9.66 -20.11 -6.18
CA ALA A 33 10.17 -21.33 -5.55
C ALA A 33 9.38 -22.58 -5.99
N GLU A 34 8.07 -22.44 -6.19
CA GLU A 34 7.17 -23.50 -6.67
C GLU A 34 7.12 -23.64 -8.21
N SER A 35 7.95 -22.91 -8.96
CA SER A 35 7.96 -22.89 -10.44
C SER A 35 6.64 -22.41 -11.07
N TYR A 36 5.95 -21.48 -10.39
CA TYR A 36 4.70 -20.85 -10.84
C TYR A 36 4.95 -19.49 -11.49
N ASP A 37 5.73 -19.48 -12.58
CA ASP A 37 6.27 -18.26 -13.20
C ASP A 37 5.22 -17.20 -13.56
N GLY A 38 4.05 -17.61 -14.05
CA GLY A 38 2.96 -16.69 -14.38
C GLY A 38 2.41 -15.95 -13.16
N PHE A 39 2.24 -16.65 -12.04
CA PHE A 39 1.80 -16.07 -10.77
C PHE A 39 2.89 -15.22 -10.13
N ALA A 40 4.16 -15.64 -10.23
CA ALA A 40 5.28 -14.83 -9.78
C ALA A 40 5.33 -13.49 -10.53
N ASN A 41 5.20 -13.49 -11.85
CA ASN A 41 5.15 -12.26 -12.65
C ASN A 41 3.95 -11.37 -12.26
N PHE A 42 2.77 -11.96 -12.04
CA PHE A 42 1.61 -11.21 -11.58
C PHE A 42 1.91 -10.42 -10.29
N PHE A 43 2.43 -11.09 -9.27
CA PHE A 43 2.75 -10.43 -7.99
C PHE A 43 3.91 -9.43 -8.11
N LEU A 44 4.89 -9.67 -8.98
CA LEU A 44 5.93 -8.65 -9.25
C LEU A 44 5.33 -7.39 -9.88
N MET A 45 4.36 -7.51 -10.78
CA MET A 45 3.67 -6.35 -11.35
C MET A 45 2.81 -5.63 -10.33
N GLN A 46 2.12 -6.35 -9.45
CA GLN A 46 1.42 -5.74 -8.31
C GLN A 46 2.39 -5.00 -7.39
N ALA A 47 3.58 -5.53 -7.13
CA ALA A 47 4.58 -4.83 -6.33
C ALA A 47 5.04 -3.50 -6.97
N GLU A 48 5.16 -3.42 -8.29
CA GLU A 48 5.46 -2.16 -8.98
C GLU A 48 4.27 -1.17 -8.91
N GLU A 49 3.04 -1.67 -9.01
CA GLU A 49 1.82 -0.87 -8.87
C GLU A 49 1.72 -0.24 -7.47
N GLU A 50 2.01 -1.00 -6.41
CA GLU A 50 2.00 -0.46 -5.05
C GLU A 50 3.12 0.55 -4.78
N ARG A 51 4.30 0.37 -5.38
CA ARG A 51 5.33 1.42 -5.33
C ARG A 51 4.87 2.69 -6.04
N PHE A 52 4.14 2.56 -7.14
CA PHE A 52 3.56 3.71 -7.81
C PHE A 52 2.51 4.41 -6.92
N HIS A 53 1.63 3.65 -6.24
CA HIS A 53 0.68 4.22 -5.26
C HIS A 53 1.40 4.97 -4.13
N ALA A 54 2.41 4.36 -3.52
CA ALA A 54 3.23 4.98 -2.48
C ALA A 54 3.86 6.29 -2.98
N MET A 55 4.49 6.26 -4.16
CA MET A 55 5.14 7.43 -4.74
C MET A 55 4.13 8.52 -5.15
N LYS A 56 2.91 8.16 -5.53
CA LYS A 56 1.83 9.12 -5.78
C LYS A 56 1.51 9.91 -4.50
N MET A 57 1.39 9.23 -3.35
CA MET A 57 1.17 9.88 -2.05
C MET A 57 2.38 10.69 -1.58
N TYR A 58 3.60 10.18 -1.78
CA TYR A 58 4.84 10.90 -1.52
C TYR A 58 4.86 12.26 -2.23
N ASN A 59 4.60 12.26 -3.54
CA ASN A 59 4.58 13.50 -4.32
C ASN A 59 3.46 14.43 -3.87
N TYR A 60 2.27 13.88 -3.58
CA TYR A 60 1.15 14.67 -3.07
C TYR A 60 1.49 15.39 -1.76
N LEU A 61 2.11 14.71 -0.79
CA LEU A 61 2.55 15.34 0.46
C LEU A 61 3.45 16.54 0.19
N HIS A 62 4.42 16.41 -0.72
CA HIS A 62 5.30 17.51 -1.10
C HIS A 62 4.58 18.65 -1.81
N ASP A 63 3.62 18.36 -2.70
CA ASP A 63 2.78 19.36 -3.35
C ASP A 63 1.91 20.14 -2.35
N ARG A 64 1.59 19.54 -1.19
CA ARG A 64 0.90 20.19 -0.06
C ARG A 64 1.85 20.93 0.88
N GLY A 65 3.16 20.90 0.63
CA GLY A 65 4.19 21.53 1.46
C GLY A 65 4.61 20.72 2.69
N GLU A 66 4.24 19.44 2.74
CA GLU A 66 4.60 18.53 3.83
C GLU A 66 5.88 17.74 3.51
N HIS A 67 6.53 17.23 4.56
CA HIS A 67 7.66 16.31 4.44
C HIS A 67 7.18 14.87 4.57
N ALA A 68 7.32 14.09 3.50
CA ALA A 68 7.03 12.66 3.52
C ALA A 68 8.06 11.91 4.38
N ILE A 69 7.59 11.22 5.43
CA ILE A 69 8.43 10.43 6.32
C ILE A 69 8.36 8.97 5.89
N VAL A 70 9.49 8.43 5.41
CA VAL A 70 9.63 7.00 5.11
C VAL A 70 9.99 6.27 6.41
N ALA A 71 9.18 5.28 6.76
CA ALA A 71 9.35 4.45 7.95
C ALA A 71 9.71 3.02 7.55
N GLY A 72 10.25 2.26 8.51
CA GLY A 72 10.37 0.82 8.37
C GLY A 72 9.02 0.13 8.57
N PHE A 73 8.96 -1.14 8.19
CA PHE A 73 7.78 -2.00 8.32
C PHE A 73 8.16 -3.34 8.95
N GLU A 74 7.15 -4.05 9.47
CA GLU A 74 7.32 -5.42 9.92
C GLU A 74 7.65 -6.34 8.74
N HIS A 75 8.17 -7.54 9.05
CA HIS A 75 8.46 -8.52 8.03
C HIS A 75 7.16 -9.01 7.37
N PRO A 76 7.06 -9.05 6.03
CA PRO A 76 5.90 -9.62 5.37
C PRO A 76 5.78 -11.12 5.66
N ASN A 77 4.59 -11.68 5.45
CA ASN A 77 4.44 -13.14 5.50
C ASN A 77 5.24 -13.79 4.36
N ASN A 78 6.12 -14.72 4.70
CA ASN A 78 6.97 -15.45 3.76
C ASN A 78 6.56 -16.93 3.60
N SER A 79 5.45 -17.35 4.22
CA SER A 79 4.99 -18.74 4.24
C SER A 79 3.58 -18.88 3.68
N PHE A 80 3.44 -19.73 2.68
CA PHE A 80 2.18 -20.00 1.98
C PHE A 80 2.02 -21.51 1.80
N GLU A 81 0.81 -22.03 2.06
CA GLU A 81 0.54 -23.48 2.03
C GLU A 81 0.40 -24.00 0.59
N HIS A 82 -0.25 -23.21 -0.26
CA HIS A 82 -0.46 -23.47 -1.68
C HIS A 82 -0.81 -22.14 -2.38
N VAL A 83 -0.81 -22.13 -3.72
CA VAL A 83 -1.06 -20.89 -4.49
C VAL A 83 -2.41 -20.22 -4.14
N LEU A 84 -3.46 -20.99 -3.82
CA LEU A 84 -4.74 -20.42 -3.39
C LEU A 84 -4.61 -19.61 -2.08
N ASP A 85 -3.78 -20.04 -1.14
CA ASP A 85 -3.58 -19.37 0.16
C ASP A 85 -2.85 -18.04 -0.04
N ALA A 86 -1.88 -17.99 -0.98
CA ALA A 86 -1.23 -16.74 -1.37
C ALA A 86 -2.24 -15.71 -1.92
N PHE A 87 -3.19 -16.14 -2.77
CA PHE A 87 -4.22 -15.26 -3.32
C PHE A 87 -5.29 -14.87 -2.29
N GLU A 88 -5.67 -15.75 -1.38
CA GLU A 88 -6.59 -15.42 -0.29
C GLU A 88 -5.97 -14.38 0.65
N LYS A 89 -4.67 -14.51 0.97
CA LYS A 89 -3.92 -13.51 1.73
C LYS A 89 -3.78 -12.18 0.97
N ALA A 90 -3.54 -12.21 -0.35
CA ALA A 90 -3.52 -11.01 -1.18
C ALA A 90 -4.86 -10.28 -1.16
N LEU A 91 -5.97 -11.03 -1.30
CA LEU A 91 -7.31 -10.47 -1.24
C LEU A 91 -7.62 -9.83 0.12
N GLU A 92 -7.20 -10.45 1.22
CA GLU A 92 -7.40 -9.87 2.55
C GLU A 92 -6.56 -8.61 2.74
N HIS A 93 -5.33 -8.61 2.22
CA HIS A 93 -4.47 -7.42 2.23
C HIS A 93 -5.11 -6.25 1.48
N GLU A 94 -5.65 -6.48 0.29
CA GLU A 94 -6.33 -5.45 -0.52
C GLU A 94 -7.60 -4.88 0.15
N LYS A 95 -8.35 -5.71 0.87
CA LYS A 95 -9.48 -5.22 1.67
C LYS A 95 -9.03 -4.28 2.78
N GLU A 96 -7.90 -4.56 3.42
CA GLU A 96 -7.34 -3.66 4.42
C GLU A 96 -6.82 -2.36 3.79
N VAL A 97 -6.11 -2.43 2.65
CA VAL A 97 -5.72 -1.23 1.87
C VAL A 97 -6.95 -0.36 1.59
N THR A 98 -8.02 -0.96 1.05
CA THR A 98 -9.27 -0.27 0.74
C THR A 98 -9.89 0.40 1.96
N LYS A 99 -9.95 -0.30 3.10
CA LYS A 99 -10.49 0.25 4.35
C LYS A 99 -9.67 1.44 4.86
N ARG A 100 -8.34 1.40 4.71
CA ARG A 100 -7.46 2.50 5.10
C ARG A 100 -7.66 3.73 4.20
N ILE A 101 -7.85 3.52 2.89
CA ILE A 101 -8.21 4.60 1.95
C ILE A 101 -9.58 5.20 2.28
N TYR A 102 -10.58 4.39 2.64
CA TYR A 102 -11.87 4.90 3.10
C TYR A 102 -11.72 5.74 4.37
N HIS A 103 -10.92 5.28 5.33
CA HIS A 103 -10.65 6.06 6.53
C HIS A 103 -10.00 7.42 6.21
N LEU A 104 -9.04 7.44 5.30
CA LEU A 104 -8.39 8.68 4.84
C LEU A 104 -9.41 9.62 4.17
N SER A 105 -10.28 9.07 3.34
CA SER A 105 -11.38 9.80 2.69
C SER A 105 -12.33 10.43 3.71
N ASP A 106 -12.71 9.68 4.75
CA ASP A 106 -13.58 10.16 5.84
C ASP A 106 -12.93 11.34 6.58
N ILE A 107 -11.63 11.25 6.92
CA ILE A 107 -10.91 12.36 7.56
C ILE A 107 -10.92 13.61 6.66
N ALA A 108 -10.62 13.44 5.37
CA ALA A 108 -10.60 14.55 4.43
C ALA A 108 -11.99 15.21 4.28
N TRP A 109 -13.07 14.42 4.26
CA TRP A 109 -14.45 14.92 4.24
C TRP A 109 -14.83 15.67 5.51
N ASP A 110 -14.54 15.10 6.68
CA ASP A 110 -14.82 15.71 7.99
C ASP A 110 -14.12 17.07 8.15
N GLU A 111 -12.87 17.16 7.69
CA GLU A 111 -12.05 18.37 7.77
C GLU A 111 -12.28 19.34 6.59
N ARG A 112 -13.12 18.96 5.62
CA ARG A 112 -13.37 19.71 4.38
C ARG A 112 -12.08 20.01 3.61
N GLU A 113 -11.12 19.07 3.62
CA GLU A 113 -9.88 19.18 2.88
C GLU A 113 -10.13 18.78 1.42
N HIS A 114 -10.62 19.75 0.64
CA HIS A 114 -11.09 19.51 -0.72
C HIS A 114 -10.03 18.96 -1.68
N ALA A 115 -8.76 19.28 -1.47
CA ALA A 115 -7.69 18.80 -2.35
C ALA A 115 -7.44 17.30 -2.17
N THR A 116 -7.54 16.80 -0.94
CA THR A 116 -7.31 15.41 -0.56
C THR A 116 -8.53 14.56 -0.91
N ILE A 117 -9.74 15.11 -0.81
CA ILE A 117 -10.97 14.44 -1.27
C ILE A 117 -10.90 14.07 -2.77
N THR A 118 -10.24 14.89 -3.59
CA THR A 118 -10.17 14.71 -5.05
C THR A 118 -8.88 14.07 -5.56
N PHE A 119 -7.94 13.77 -4.67
CA PHE A 119 -6.63 13.19 -4.99
C PHE A 119 -6.72 11.68 -5.27
#